data_AF-A0A7W2IEK6-F1
#
_entry.id   AF-A0A7W2IEK6-F1
#
_cell.length_a   1.000
_cell.length_b   1.000
_cell.length_c   1.000
_cell.angle_alpha   90.00
_cell.angle_beta   90.00
_cell.angle_gamma   90.00
#
_symmetry.space_group_name_H-M   'P 1'
#
loop_
_entity.id
_entity.type
_entity.pdbx_description
1 polymer ?
#
loop_
_entity_poly.entity_id
_entity_poly.type
_entity_poly.pdbx_seq_one_letter_code
_entity_poly.pdbx_strand_id
1 'polypeptide(L)'
;AAAQAAAQQAGAATALAVGNATCTAAIPGALAAGGNCLFYPSTLGTTSRYQLEYAGGIDVFGLSLSKSVAGVAVGADLSYRRDMPLMSSPALLMPVGTNPALVASLNALTGSALVVTGAAQPGQGQVSGARGDTWHGVLNALGTTAATPLFDASSWIAELTWNRVAKVTSGEQFFKGRDSYVGADKVSKDFFGLALNFTPTWFQVLPGVDLTMPLNYSVGLSGNSAVQSGGNQHAGNYSFGLGFDVYQKYRFDVKYVDFFGPFVTDANGAITSNAGVTPLLKDRGFLALTFKTTF
;
A
#
# COMPACT_ATOMS: atom_id res chain seq x y z
N ALA A 1 -6.07 -4.03 9.31
CA ALA A 1 -6.73 -3.61 8.06
C ALA A 1 -6.48 -4.57 6.90
N ALA A 2 -5.23 -4.88 6.50
CA ALA A 2 -4.94 -5.86 5.44
C ALA A 2 -5.46 -7.29 5.75
N ALA A 3 -5.48 -7.67 7.03
CA ALA A 3 -6.07 -8.93 7.48
C ALA A 3 -7.61 -8.99 7.34
N GLN A 4 -8.31 -7.85 7.30
CA GLN A 4 -9.76 -7.83 7.15
C GLN A 4 -10.20 -8.01 5.69
N ALA A 5 -9.39 -7.55 4.72
CA ALA A 5 -9.68 -7.77 3.30
C ALA A 5 -9.48 -9.24 2.88
N ALA A 6 -8.48 -9.93 3.46
CA ALA A 6 -8.30 -11.37 3.26
C ALA A 6 -9.38 -12.21 3.98
N ALA A 7 -9.85 -11.75 5.15
CA ALA A 7 -10.90 -12.44 5.91
C ALA A 7 -12.29 -12.35 5.25
N GLN A 8 -12.59 -11.30 4.48
CA GLN A 8 -13.88 -11.19 3.79
C GLN A 8 -14.08 -12.20 2.65
N GLN A 9 -13.00 -12.77 2.08
CA GLN A 9 -13.11 -13.77 1.01
C GLN A 9 -13.19 -15.21 1.54
N ALA A 10 -12.92 -15.45 2.82
CA ALA A 10 -12.91 -16.79 3.42
C ALA A 10 -14.31 -17.37 3.73
N GLY A 11 -15.40 -16.67 3.39
CA GLY A 11 -16.77 -17.05 3.79
C GLY A 11 -17.86 -16.95 2.74
N ALA A 12 -17.57 -16.58 1.49
CA ALA A 12 -18.60 -16.43 0.47
C ALA A 12 -18.74 -17.73 -0.35
N ALA A 13 -19.77 -18.53 -0.05
CA ALA A 13 -20.33 -19.42 -1.06
C ALA A 13 -20.68 -18.55 -2.27
N THR A 14 -19.90 -18.65 -3.34
CA THR A 14 -20.10 -17.82 -4.53
C THR A 14 -21.18 -18.48 -5.37
N ALA A 15 -22.44 -18.14 -5.08
CA ALA A 15 -23.56 -18.58 -5.89
C ALA A 15 -23.49 -17.92 -7.27
N LEU A 16 -23.41 -18.73 -8.32
CA LEU A 16 -23.46 -18.29 -9.70
C LEU A 16 -24.76 -18.76 -10.35
N ALA A 17 -25.49 -17.83 -10.96
CA ALA A 17 -26.68 -18.14 -11.75
C ALA A 17 -26.24 -18.78 -13.09
N VAL A 18 -26.18 -20.11 -13.11
CA VAL A 18 -25.94 -20.94 -14.29
C VAL A 18 -26.93 -22.09 -14.30
N GLY A 19 -27.35 -22.53 -15.49
CA GLY A 19 -28.29 -23.64 -15.61
C GLY A 19 -27.81 -24.88 -14.83
N ASN A 20 -28.73 -25.58 -14.16
CA ASN A 20 -28.41 -26.68 -13.24
C ASN A 20 -27.48 -27.76 -13.86
N ALA A 21 -27.68 -28.09 -15.14
CA ALA A 21 -26.83 -29.05 -15.86
C ALA A 21 -25.41 -28.52 -16.15
N THR A 22 -25.29 -27.22 -16.44
CA THR A 22 -24.00 -26.56 -16.64
C THR A 22 -23.22 -26.47 -15.33
N CYS A 23 -23.90 -26.25 -14.20
CA CYS A 23 -23.28 -26.15 -12.89
C CYS A 23 -22.48 -27.42 -12.51
N THR A 24 -23.12 -28.58 -12.52
CA THR A 24 -22.49 -29.85 -12.10
C THR A 24 -21.49 -30.37 -13.13
N ALA A 25 -21.65 -30.04 -14.41
CA ALA A 25 -20.72 -30.40 -15.47
C ALA A 25 -19.46 -29.52 -15.51
N ALA A 26 -19.58 -28.23 -15.15
CA ALA A 26 -18.49 -27.27 -15.27
C ALA A 26 -17.68 -27.10 -13.97
N ILE A 27 -18.24 -27.40 -12.79
CA ILE A 27 -17.57 -27.25 -11.50
C ILE A 27 -17.58 -28.59 -10.76
N PRO A 28 -16.42 -29.24 -10.58
CA PRO A 28 -16.31 -30.48 -9.82
C PRO A 28 -16.83 -30.30 -8.38
N GLY A 29 -17.75 -31.18 -7.97
CA GLY A 29 -18.33 -31.18 -6.62
C GLY A 29 -19.36 -30.08 -6.35
N ALA A 30 -19.78 -29.32 -7.35
CA ALA A 30 -20.85 -28.33 -7.19
C ALA A 30 -22.24 -28.97 -7.10
N LEU A 31 -23.14 -28.30 -6.39
CA LEU A 31 -24.56 -28.62 -6.26
C LEU A 31 -25.39 -27.53 -6.94
N ALA A 32 -26.39 -27.92 -7.72
CA ALA A 32 -27.35 -26.98 -8.31
C ALA A 32 -28.60 -26.90 -7.43
N ALA A 33 -28.91 -25.72 -6.90
CA ALA A 33 -30.08 -25.49 -6.04
C ALA A 33 -30.78 -24.17 -6.41
N GLY A 34 -32.05 -24.26 -6.81
CA GLY A 34 -32.87 -23.07 -7.11
C GLY A 34 -32.32 -22.19 -8.25
N GLY A 35 -31.64 -22.76 -9.24
CA GLY A 35 -30.98 -22.01 -10.32
C GLY A 35 -29.62 -21.41 -9.96
N ASN A 36 -29.16 -21.64 -8.72
CA ASN A 36 -27.83 -21.25 -8.26
C ASN A 36 -26.89 -22.45 -8.28
N CYS A 37 -25.65 -22.20 -8.69
CA CYS A 37 -24.57 -23.14 -8.52
C CYS A 37 -23.88 -22.90 -7.17
N LEU A 38 -24.08 -23.82 -6.24
CA LEU A 38 -23.47 -23.82 -4.92
C LEU A 38 -22.25 -24.73 -4.97
N PHE A 39 -21.07 -24.14 -4.85
CA PHE A 39 -19.87 -24.91 -4.54
C PHE A 39 -19.41 -24.48 -3.16
N TYR A 40 -19.41 -25.46 -2.26
CA TYR A 40 -18.56 -25.37 -1.09
C TYR A 40 -17.21 -25.90 -1.55
N PRO A 41 -16.09 -25.18 -1.38
CA PRO A 41 -14.85 -25.88 -1.15
C PRO A 41 -15.10 -26.75 0.09
N SER A 42 -15.35 -28.04 -0.09
CA SER A 42 -15.57 -29.03 0.97
C SER A 42 -14.38 -29.16 1.93
N THR A 43 -13.37 -28.30 1.76
CA THR A 43 -12.17 -28.11 2.57
C THR A 43 -12.19 -26.84 3.44
N LEU A 44 -13.07 -25.85 3.22
CA LEU A 44 -13.02 -24.60 4.02
C LEU A 44 -13.49 -24.79 5.48
N GLY A 45 -14.15 -25.90 5.83
CA GLY A 45 -14.61 -26.17 7.20
C GLY A 45 -13.62 -26.98 8.05
N THR A 46 -12.78 -27.82 7.44
CA THR A 46 -11.90 -28.76 8.16
C THR A 46 -10.41 -28.55 7.86
N THR A 47 -10.07 -27.80 6.79
CA THR A 47 -8.68 -27.50 6.37
C THR A 47 -8.48 -26.07 5.85
N SER A 48 -9.35 -25.11 6.20
CA SER A 48 -9.01 -23.68 6.06
C SER A 48 -7.81 -23.36 6.92
N ARG A 49 -6.69 -23.02 6.27
CA ARG A 49 -5.46 -22.59 6.95
C ARG A 49 -5.18 -21.17 6.55
N TYR A 50 -5.06 -20.29 7.53
CA TYR A 50 -4.36 -19.04 7.32
C TYR A 50 -2.88 -19.38 7.16
N GLN A 51 -2.28 -18.88 6.10
CA GLN A 51 -0.84 -19.04 5.87
C GLN A 51 -0.23 -17.64 5.80
N LEU A 52 0.88 -17.48 6.50
CA LEU A 52 1.77 -16.34 6.31
C LEU A 52 2.81 -16.77 5.30
N GLU A 53 2.85 -16.09 4.17
CA GLU A 53 3.78 -16.39 3.10
C GLU A 53 4.93 -15.39 3.16
N TYR A 54 6.15 -15.92 3.13
CA TYR A 54 7.37 -15.12 3.07
C TYR A 54 8.15 -15.51 1.83
N ALA A 55 8.35 -14.54 0.95
CA ALA A 55 9.13 -14.71 -0.26
C ALA A 55 10.62 -14.91 0.07
N GLY A 56 11.14 -16.11 -0.20
CA GLY A 56 12.57 -16.37 -0.26
C GLY A 56 13.18 -15.98 -1.62
N GLY A 57 14.50 -16.06 -1.75
CA GLY A 57 15.20 -15.91 -3.04
C GLY A 57 15.28 -14.47 -3.59
N ILE A 58 15.18 -13.46 -2.73
CA ILE A 58 15.26 -12.06 -3.12
C ILE A 58 16.71 -11.60 -3.06
N ASP A 59 17.27 -11.21 -4.19
CA ASP A 59 18.60 -10.58 -4.25
C ASP A 59 18.47 -9.06 -4.36
N VAL A 60 19.30 -8.33 -3.63
CA VAL A 60 19.34 -6.86 -3.64
C VAL A 60 20.74 -6.39 -3.98
N PHE A 61 20.83 -5.57 -5.02
CA PHE A 61 22.04 -4.85 -5.40
C PHE A 61 21.80 -3.37 -5.17
N GLY A 62 22.71 -2.68 -4.49
CA GLY A 62 22.53 -1.28 -4.11
C GLY A 62 23.79 -0.47 -4.34
N LEU A 63 23.59 0.80 -4.68
CA LEU A 63 24.62 1.83 -4.68
C LEU A 63 24.08 3.03 -3.89
N SER A 64 24.91 3.55 -3.00
CA SER A 64 24.59 4.69 -2.15
C SER A 64 25.61 5.79 -2.32
N LEU A 65 25.15 7.02 -2.34
CA LEU A 65 25.96 8.23 -2.34
C LEU A 65 25.49 9.11 -1.18
N SER A 66 26.44 9.69 -0.46
CA SER A 66 26.14 10.71 0.54
C SER A 66 27.19 11.81 0.47
N LYS A 67 26.75 13.06 0.39
CA LYS A 67 27.64 14.21 0.25
C LYS A 67 26.99 15.46 0.84
N SER A 68 27.79 16.27 1.51
CA SER A 68 27.40 17.62 1.89
C SER A 68 27.70 18.59 0.75
N VAL A 69 26.70 19.35 0.32
CA VAL A 69 26.80 20.39 -0.73
C VAL A 69 26.25 21.69 -0.16
N ALA A 70 27.09 22.73 -0.08
CA ALA A 70 26.70 24.05 0.40
C ALA A 70 25.96 24.05 1.77
N GLY A 71 26.39 23.19 2.71
CA GLY A 71 25.77 23.06 4.03
C GLY A 71 24.53 22.16 4.09
N VAL A 72 24.06 21.65 2.96
CA VAL A 72 22.97 20.66 2.87
C VAL A 72 23.57 19.27 2.76
N ALA A 73 23.13 18.33 3.59
CA ALA A 73 23.47 16.92 3.44
C ALA A 73 22.52 16.29 2.42
N VAL A 74 23.09 15.80 1.30
CA VAL A 74 22.36 15.15 0.22
C VAL A 74 22.75 13.67 0.19
N GLY A 75 21.74 12.80 0.17
CA GLY A 75 21.90 11.36 0.02
C GLY A 75 21.14 10.87 -1.21
N ALA A 76 21.69 9.87 -1.88
CA ALA A 76 21.00 9.18 -2.96
C ALA A 76 21.27 7.68 -2.86
N ASP A 77 20.21 6.90 -3.01
CA ASP A 77 20.26 5.44 -3.03
C ASP A 77 19.61 4.93 -4.31
N LEU A 78 20.25 3.98 -4.97
CA LEU A 78 19.69 3.24 -6.08
C LEU A 78 19.82 1.75 -5.76
N SER A 79 18.72 1.01 -5.81
CA SER A 79 18.74 -0.44 -5.64
C SER A 79 17.94 -1.17 -6.71
N TYR A 80 18.47 -2.33 -7.11
CA TYR A 80 17.81 -3.32 -7.95
C TYR A 80 17.48 -4.53 -7.10
N ARG A 81 16.21 -4.93 -7.09
CA ARG A 81 15.73 -6.09 -6.35
C ARG A 81 15.22 -7.13 -7.34
N ARG A 82 15.79 -8.33 -7.30
CA ARG A 82 15.34 -9.44 -8.15
C ARG A 82 14.31 -10.28 -7.43
N ASP A 83 13.35 -10.76 -8.21
CA ASP A 83 12.33 -11.73 -7.80
C ASP A 83 11.61 -11.36 -6.50
N MET A 84 11.34 -10.08 -6.25
CA MET A 84 10.61 -9.65 -5.05
C MET A 84 9.09 -9.74 -5.27
N PRO A 85 8.28 -9.89 -4.19
CA PRO A 85 6.83 -9.77 -4.27
C PRO A 85 6.38 -8.44 -4.85
N LEU A 86 5.41 -8.51 -5.76
CA LEU A 86 4.73 -7.35 -6.31
C LEU A 86 3.30 -7.25 -5.78
N MET A 87 2.75 -6.04 -5.82
CA MET A 87 1.35 -5.77 -5.49
C MET A 87 0.42 -6.68 -6.30
N SER A 88 -0.29 -7.55 -5.58
CA SER A 88 -1.08 -8.64 -6.15
C SER A 88 -2.56 -8.51 -5.80
N SER A 89 -3.43 -8.94 -6.72
CA SER A 89 -4.87 -9.04 -6.48
C SER A 89 -5.16 -10.30 -5.68
N PRO A 90 -6.04 -10.23 -4.66
CA PRO A 90 -6.57 -11.43 -4.06
C PRO A 90 -7.35 -12.22 -5.12
N ALA A 91 -7.31 -13.55 -5.01
CA ALA A 91 -7.94 -14.45 -5.96
C ALA A 91 -9.00 -15.30 -5.28
N LEU A 92 -10.17 -15.39 -5.91
CA LEU A 92 -11.18 -16.37 -5.57
C LEU A 92 -10.75 -17.73 -6.13
N LEU A 93 -10.72 -18.74 -5.26
CA LEU A 93 -10.31 -20.09 -5.61
C LEU A 93 -11.52 -20.95 -5.97
N MET A 94 -11.50 -21.51 -7.18
CA MET A 94 -12.43 -22.54 -7.64
C MET A 94 -11.83 -23.94 -7.48
N PRO A 95 -12.67 -24.99 -7.36
CA PRO A 95 -12.19 -26.37 -7.34
C PRO A 95 -11.28 -26.70 -8.53
N VAL A 96 -10.25 -27.51 -8.28
CA VAL A 96 -9.38 -28.05 -9.35
C VAL A 96 -10.25 -28.84 -10.34
N GLY A 97 -10.04 -28.62 -11.64
CA GLY A 97 -10.83 -29.24 -12.70
C GLY A 97 -12.08 -28.44 -13.11
N THR A 98 -12.30 -27.25 -12.55
CA THR A 98 -13.32 -26.32 -13.06
C THR A 98 -13.05 -25.98 -14.52
N ASN A 99 -14.11 -25.95 -15.35
CA ASN A 99 -14.04 -25.68 -16.77
C ASN A 99 -13.33 -24.34 -17.06
N PRO A 100 -12.22 -24.32 -17.84
CA PRO A 100 -11.47 -23.10 -18.13
C PRO A 100 -12.30 -21.99 -18.80
N ALA A 101 -13.30 -22.33 -19.63
CA ALA A 101 -14.18 -21.35 -20.26
C ALA A 101 -15.08 -20.64 -19.24
N LEU A 102 -15.50 -21.35 -18.19
CA LEU A 102 -16.24 -20.75 -17.09
C LEU A 102 -15.34 -19.80 -16.29
N VAL A 103 -14.12 -20.22 -15.97
CA VAL A 103 -13.13 -19.36 -15.28
C VAL A 103 -12.85 -18.09 -16.09
N ALA A 104 -12.69 -18.20 -17.41
CA ALA A 104 -12.51 -17.05 -18.29
C ALA A 104 -13.73 -16.12 -18.28
N SER A 105 -14.94 -16.68 -18.35
CA SER A 105 -16.20 -15.91 -18.28
C SER A 105 -16.35 -15.19 -16.95
N LEU A 106 -15.99 -15.82 -15.84
CA LEU A 106 -16.01 -15.21 -14.51
C LEU A 106 -15.02 -14.06 -14.40
N ASN A 107 -13.79 -14.24 -14.87
CA ASN A 107 -12.79 -13.16 -14.87
C ASN A 107 -13.23 -11.96 -15.73
N ALA A 108 -14.01 -12.19 -16.78
CA ALA A 108 -14.61 -11.11 -17.56
C ALA A 108 -15.69 -10.34 -16.78
N LEU A 109 -16.36 -10.98 -15.81
CA LEU A 109 -17.41 -10.37 -14.98
C LEU A 109 -16.87 -9.73 -13.69
N THR A 110 -15.78 -10.24 -13.12
CA THR A 110 -15.28 -9.83 -11.80
C THR A 110 -14.39 -8.59 -11.83
N GLY A 111 -14.06 -8.06 -13.01
CA GLY A 111 -13.25 -6.86 -13.18
C GLY A 111 -11.91 -6.93 -12.44
N SER A 112 -11.77 -6.15 -11.36
CA SER A 112 -10.54 -6.07 -10.55
C SER A 112 -10.29 -7.31 -9.67
N ALA A 113 -11.28 -8.17 -9.42
CA ALA A 113 -11.09 -9.43 -8.71
C ALA A 113 -10.64 -10.54 -9.68
N LEU A 114 -9.76 -11.42 -9.19
CA LEU A 114 -9.23 -12.54 -9.96
C LEU A 114 -9.91 -13.85 -9.57
N VAL A 115 -10.25 -14.69 -10.54
CA VAL A 115 -10.74 -16.06 -10.29
C VAL A 115 -9.74 -17.06 -10.85
N VAL A 116 -9.25 -17.97 -10.01
CA VAL A 116 -8.31 -19.04 -10.38
C VAL A 116 -8.76 -20.37 -9.80
N THR A 117 -8.19 -21.48 -10.26
CA THR A 117 -8.44 -22.79 -9.64
C THR A 117 -7.40 -23.09 -8.57
N GLY A 118 -7.73 -23.99 -7.63
CA GLY A 118 -6.82 -24.43 -6.56
C GLY A 118 -5.50 -25.06 -7.03
N ALA A 119 -5.31 -25.28 -8.33
CA ALA A 119 -4.01 -25.66 -8.91
C ALA A 119 -2.96 -24.54 -8.81
N ALA A 120 -3.40 -23.30 -8.54
CA ALA A 120 -2.54 -22.13 -8.37
C ALA A 120 -2.05 -21.91 -6.93
N GLN A 121 -2.25 -22.88 -6.02
CA GLN A 121 -1.73 -22.79 -4.66
C GLN A 121 -0.20 -22.89 -4.65
N PRO A 122 0.51 -21.98 -3.96
CA PRO A 122 1.97 -21.99 -3.94
C PRO A 122 2.52 -23.23 -3.22
N GLY A 123 3.64 -23.74 -3.71
CA GLY A 123 4.45 -24.71 -2.98
C GLY A 123 5.19 -24.08 -1.78
N GLN A 124 5.84 -24.91 -0.98
CA GLN A 124 6.69 -24.44 0.14
C GLN A 124 7.77 -23.48 -0.37
N GLY A 125 7.90 -22.30 0.26
CA GLY A 125 8.87 -21.26 -0.13
C GLY A 125 8.45 -20.38 -1.31
N GLN A 126 7.29 -20.64 -1.92
CA GLN A 126 6.65 -19.76 -2.90
C GLN A 126 5.66 -18.82 -2.21
N VAL A 127 5.30 -17.74 -2.90
CA VAL A 127 4.22 -16.84 -2.48
C VAL A 127 3.09 -16.90 -3.48
N SER A 128 1.86 -16.87 -2.98
CA SER A 128 0.65 -16.55 -3.72
C SER A 128 0.77 -15.11 -4.22
N GLY A 129 0.97 -14.95 -5.52
CA GLY A 129 0.98 -13.62 -6.13
C GLY A 129 2.04 -13.44 -7.21
N ALA A 130 2.12 -12.21 -7.69
CA ALA A 130 3.10 -11.81 -8.68
C ALA A 130 4.47 -11.56 -8.04
N ARG A 131 5.52 -11.98 -8.73
CA ARG A 131 6.91 -11.66 -8.40
C ARG A 131 7.57 -10.95 -9.57
N GLY A 132 8.61 -10.20 -9.28
CA GLY A 132 9.36 -9.55 -10.34
C GLY A 132 10.58 -8.80 -9.87
N ASP A 133 11.31 -8.32 -10.88
CA ASP A 133 12.47 -7.50 -10.72
C ASP A 133 12.07 -6.02 -10.70
N THR A 134 12.70 -5.23 -9.83
CA THR A 134 12.33 -3.83 -9.62
C THR A 134 13.53 -2.93 -9.36
N TRP A 135 13.44 -1.68 -9.78
CA TRP A 135 14.36 -0.61 -9.44
C TRP A 135 13.73 0.30 -8.39
N HIS A 136 14.54 0.80 -7.48
CA HIS A 136 14.13 1.73 -6.42
C HIS A 136 15.20 2.81 -6.31
N GLY A 137 14.79 4.06 -6.33
CA GLY A 137 15.65 5.20 -6.12
C GLY A 137 15.10 6.08 -5.01
N VAL A 138 15.99 6.62 -4.18
CA VAL A 138 15.65 7.67 -3.22
C VAL A 138 16.69 8.77 -3.38
N LEU A 139 16.24 10.01 -3.43
CA LEU A 139 17.07 11.20 -3.32
C LEU A 139 16.56 11.98 -2.12
N ASN A 140 17.40 12.15 -1.11
CA ASN A 140 17.07 12.95 0.06
C ASN A 140 18.03 14.13 0.22
N ALA A 141 17.51 15.20 0.81
CA ALA A 141 18.25 16.37 1.20
C ALA A 141 17.77 16.79 2.58
N LEU A 142 18.69 17.01 3.50
CA LEU A 142 18.41 17.57 4.80
C LEU A 142 19.34 18.73 5.09
N GLY A 143 18.79 19.78 5.69
CA GLY A 143 19.52 21.00 5.95
C GLY A 143 18.91 21.78 7.10
N THR A 144 19.61 22.84 7.46
CA THR A 144 19.12 23.85 8.38
C THR A 144 19.16 25.21 7.71
N THR A 145 18.24 26.08 8.11
CA THR A 145 18.25 27.49 7.73
C THR A 145 18.51 28.30 8.98
N ALA A 146 19.43 29.26 8.87
CA ALA A 146 19.67 30.25 9.93
C ALA A 146 18.47 31.21 10.08
N ALA A 147 18.61 32.19 10.97
CA ALA A 147 17.58 33.17 11.26
C ALA A 147 17.09 33.92 10.00
N THR A 148 15.78 34.09 9.91
CA THR A 148 15.06 34.86 8.90
C THR A 148 14.07 35.79 9.59
N PRO A 149 13.44 36.74 8.88
CA PRO A 149 12.36 37.54 9.46
C PRO A 149 11.15 36.74 9.95
N LEU A 150 11.02 35.47 9.57
CA LEU A 150 9.88 34.61 9.92
C LEU A 150 10.17 33.66 11.09
N PHE A 151 11.43 33.28 11.34
CA PHE A 151 11.84 32.31 12.36
C PHE A 151 13.34 32.43 12.67
N ASP A 152 13.77 31.98 13.85
CA ASP A 152 15.17 32.11 14.31
C ASP A 152 16.07 30.97 13.80
N ALA A 153 15.49 29.79 13.56
CA ALA A 153 16.13 28.68 12.88
C ALA A 153 15.08 27.79 12.23
N SER A 154 15.48 26.95 11.28
CA SER A 154 14.65 25.81 10.85
C SER A 154 15.50 24.60 10.51
N SER A 155 14.91 23.42 10.67
CA SER A 155 15.39 22.18 10.04
C SER A 155 14.42 21.73 8.96
N TRP A 156 14.95 21.15 7.90
CA TRP A 156 14.13 20.70 6.79
C TRP A 156 14.69 19.44 6.15
N ILE A 157 13.78 18.63 5.62
CA ILE A 157 14.07 17.39 4.88
C ILE A 157 13.18 17.37 3.65
N ALA A 158 13.76 17.03 2.52
CA ALA A 158 13.04 16.73 1.29
C ALA A 158 13.50 15.37 0.77
N GLU A 159 12.56 14.48 0.46
CA GLU A 159 12.82 13.15 -0.08
C GLU A 159 11.98 12.93 -1.33
N LEU A 160 12.64 12.58 -2.43
CA LEU A 160 12.04 12.11 -3.66
C LEU A 160 12.27 10.61 -3.77
N THR A 161 11.20 9.85 -3.85
CA THR A 161 11.23 8.39 -3.98
C THR A 161 10.75 8.00 -5.37
N TRP A 162 11.44 7.04 -5.99
CA TRP A 162 11.09 6.45 -7.26
C TRP A 162 11.11 4.93 -7.13
N ASN A 163 10.14 4.25 -7.75
CA ASN A 163 10.29 2.83 -8.01
C ASN A 163 9.76 2.47 -9.39
N ARG A 164 10.31 1.40 -9.96
CA ARG A 164 9.96 0.93 -11.30
C ARG A 164 9.93 -0.58 -11.34
N VAL A 165 8.92 -1.14 -12.00
CA VAL A 165 8.91 -2.57 -12.35
C VAL A 165 9.86 -2.77 -13.52
N ALA A 166 10.91 -3.56 -13.36
CA ALA A 166 11.75 -3.97 -14.49
C ALA A 166 11.02 -5.05 -15.29
N LYS A 167 10.66 -6.16 -14.63
CA LYS A 167 10.03 -7.32 -15.24
C LYS A 167 9.18 -8.08 -14.22
N VAL A 168 8.04 -8.63 -14.65
CA VAL A 168 7.30 -9.64 -13.87
C VAL A 168 7.90 -11.01 -14.19
N THR A 169 8.35 -11.74 -13.17
CA THR A 169 9.04 -13.03 -13.31
C THR A 169 8.09 -14.21 -13.20
N SER A 170 7.05 -14.10 -12.37
CA SER A 170 6.03 -15.14 -12.17
C SER A 170 4.74 -14.55 -11.63
N GLY A 171 3.64 -15.30 -11.74
CA GLY A 171 2.34 -14.93 -11.15
C GLY A 171 1.69 -13.69 -11.79
N GLU A 172 1.93 -13.44 -13.08
CA GLU A 172 1.42 -12.26 -13.80
C GLU A 172 -0.11 -12.11 -13.71
N GLN A 173 -0.85 -13.21 -13.68
CA GLN A 173 -2.29 -13.20 -13.49
C GLN A 173 -2.73 -12.55 -12.17
N PHE A 174 -1.88 -12.58 -11.14
CA PHE A 174 -2.12 -11.92 -9.86
C PHE A 174 -1.67 -10.48 -9.85
N PHE A 175 -0.81 -10.05 -10.76
CA PHE A 175 -0.19 -8.73 -10.73
C PHE A 175 -1.24 -7.63 -10.90
N LYS A 176 -1.26 -6.64 -10.00
CA LYS A 176 -2.16 -5.48 -10.11
C LYS A 176 -1.82 -4.53 -11.27
N GLY A 177 -0.72 -4.75 -11.99
CA GLY A 177 -0.40 -4.03 -13.22
C GLY A 177 -0.87 -4.71 -14.50
N ARG A 178 -1.50 -5.89 -14.43
CA ARG A 178 -2.06 -6.58 -15.59
C ARG A 178 -3.18 -5.78 -16.25
N ASP A 179 -3.43 -6.04 -17.54
CA ASP A 179 -4.39 -5.26 -18.33
C ASP A 179 -5.81 -5.31 -17.77
N SER A 180 -6.27 -6.49 -17.32
CA SER A 180 -7.62 -6.70 -16.79
C SER A 180 -7.89 -6.02 -15.44
N TYR A 181 -6.85 -5.60 -14.72
CA TYR A 181 -7.03 -4.90 -13.46
C TYR A 181 -7.36 -3.43 -13.71
N VAL A 182 -8.41 -2.92 -13.06
CA VAL A 182 -8.94 -1.55 -13.26
C VAL A 182 -9.15 -0.78 -11.95
N GLY A 183 -8.54 -1.24 -10.85
CA GLY A 183 -8.60 -0.55 -9.56
C GLY A 183 -7.85 0.78 -9.54
N ALA A 184 -8.20 1.65 -8.58
CA ALA A 184 -7.53 2.92 -8.30
C ALA A 184 -6.04 2.74 -7.98
N ASP A 185 -5.66 1.59 -7.46
CA ASP A 185 -4.30 1.17 -7.14
C ASP A 185 -3.65 0.31 -8.23
N LYS A 186 -4.14 0.37 -9.49
CA LYS A 186 -3.50 -0.30 -10.63
C LYS A 186 -2.04 0.12 -10.72
N VAL A 187 -1.15 -0.87 -10.65
CA VAL A 187 0.29 -0.65 -10.61
C VAL A 187 0.75 -0.03 -11.93
N SER A 188 1.56 1.01 -11.82
CA SER A 188 2.19 1.67 -12.97
C SER A 188 3.60 1.13 -13.18
N LYS A 189 4.16 1.36 -14.38
CA LYS A 189 5.55 0.98 -14.67
C LYS A 189 6.53 1.70 -13.76
N ASP A 190 6.29 2.99 -13.53
CA ASP A 190 7.07 3.88 -12.68
C ASP A 190 6.14 4.55 -11.64
N PHE A 191 6.67 4.77 -10.45
CA PHE A 191 6.06 5.53 -9.35
C PHE A 191 7.00 6.62 -8.89
N PHE A 192 6.47 7.80 -8.57
CA PHE A 192 7.19 8.89 -7.93
C PHE A 192 6.43 9.38 -6.70
N GLY A 193 7.13 9.54 -5.59
CA GLY A 193 6.63 10.06 -4.33
C GLY A 193 7.51 11.17 -3.78
N LEU A 194 6.91 12.08 -3.01
CA LEU A 194 7.58 13.20 -2.36
C LEU A 194 7.24 13.18 -0.87
N ALA A 195 8.23 13.40 -0.02
CA ALA A 195 8.05 13.69 1.39
C ALA A 195 8.84 14.94 1.78
N LEU A 196 8.16 15.89 2.42
CA LEU A 196 8.71 17.15 2.89
C LEU A 196 8.48 17.26 4.38
N ASN A 197 9.52 17.62 5.13
CA ASN A 197 9.44 18.01 6.53
C ASN A 197 10.08 19.38 6.68
N PHE A 198 9.42 20.28 7.39
CA PHE A 198 9.93 21.62 7.68
C PHE A 198 9.55 21.99 9.11
N THR A 199 10.55 22.29 9.93
CA THR A 199 10.36 22.63 11.35
C THR A 199 11.06 23.95 11.65
N PRO A 200 10.36 25.09 11.52
CA PRO A 200 10.83 26.36 12.04
C PRO A 200 10.77 26.37 13.57
N THR A 201 11.69 27.15 14.14
CA THR A 201 11.90 27.34 15.56
C THR A 201 12.01 28.83 15.87
N TRP A 202 11.35 29.26 16.94
CA TRP A 202 11.46 30.58 17.55
C TRP A 202 11.99 30.41 18.97
N PHE A 203 13.14 31.01 19.25
CA PHE A 203 13.77 30.93 20.55
C PHE A 203 13.26 32.03 21.47
N GLN A 204 13.06 31.69 22.73
CA GLN A 204 12.67 32.64 23.78
C GLN A 204 11.46 33.52 23.40
N VAL A 205 10.44 32.92 22.78
CA VAL A 205 9.16 33.61 22.52
C VAL A 205 8.55 34.17 23.81
N LEU A 206 8.84 33.51 24.92
CA LEU A 206 8.73 34.01 26.28
C LEU A 206 10.03 33.66 27.02
N PRO A 207 10.35 34.32 28.16
CA PRO A 207 11.51 33.96 28.98
C PRO A 207 11.49 32.47 29.38
N GLY A 208 12.43 31.71 28.81
CA GLY A 208 12.56 30.27 29.04
C GLY A 208 11.60 29.39 28.24
N VAL A 209 10.92 29.91 27.20
CA VAL A 209 10.04 29.12 26.33
C VAL A 209 10.50 29.23 24.88
N ASP A 210 10.79 28.08 24.28
CA ASP A 210 11.05 27.96 22.84
C ASP A 210 9.84 27.35 22.14
N LEU A 211 9.53 27.84 20.93
CA LEU A 211 8.42 27.38 20.09
C LEU A 211 8.97 26.70 18.83
N THR A 212 8.39 25.56 18.46
CA THR A 212 8.64 24.89 17.18
C THR A 212 7.32 24.64 16.46
N MET A 213 7.33 24.66 15.13
CA MET A 213 6.13 24.35 14.33
C MET A 213 6.43 23.25 13.31
N PRO A 214 6.42 21.96 13.71
CA PRO A 214 6.69 20.87 12.76
C PRO A 214 5.60 20.75 11.70
N LEU A 215 6.00 20.85 10.44
CA LEU A 215 5.17 20.64 9.25
C LEU A 215 5.67 19.41 8.48
N ASN A 216 4.75 18.55 8.05
CA ASN A 216 5.05 17.40 7.18
C ASN A 216 4.03 17.31 6.06
N TYR A 217 4.50 16.97 4.86
CA TYR A 217 3.67 16.70 3.70
C TYR A 217 4.26 15.54 2.90
N SER A 218 3.50 14.46 2.74
CA SER A 218 3.89 13.29 1.96
C SER A 218 2.82 12.94 0.93
N VAL A 219 3.23 12.73 -0.32
CA VAL A 219 2.31 12.49 -1.45
C VAL A 219 2.93 11.61 -2.52
N GLY A 220 2.15 10.70 -3.11
CA GLY A 220 2.49 10.10 -4.40
C GLY A 220 2.21 11.08 -5.54
N LEU A 221 3.25 11.49 -6.27
CA LEU A 221 3.16 12.46 -7.37
C LEU A 221 2.59 11.83 -8.64
N SER A 222 3.07 10.63 -9.00
CA SER A 222 2.71 9.98 -10.25
C SER A 222 2.81 8.46 -10.14
N GLY A 223 1.87 7.77 -10.78
CA GLY A 223 1.80 6.32 -10.83
C GLY A 223 1.46 5.67 -9.50
N ASN A 224 1.33 4.35 -9.51
CA ASN A 224 1.15 3.53 -8.32
C ASN A 224 2.29 2.53 -8.19
N SER A 225 2.87 2.45 -7.00
CA SER A 225 3.99 1.57 -6.69
C SER A 225 3.62 0.10 -6.86
N ALA A 226 4.54 -0.68 -7.44
CA ALA A 226 4.44 -2.14 -7.49
C ALA A 226 4.87 -2.83 -6.19
N VAL A 227 5.44 -2.06 -5.27
CA VAL A 227 5.96 -2.51 -3.98
C VAL A 227 4.90 -2.31 -2.91
N GLN A 228 4.77 -3.29 -2.02
CA GLN A 228 3.96 -3.15 -0.82
C GLN A 228 4.40 -1.91 -0.03
N SER A 229 3.44 -1.05 0.31
CA SER A 229 3.68 0.21 1.03
C SER A 229 4.61 1.22 0.33
N GLY A 230 4.83 1.09 -0.99
CA GLY A 230 5.64 2.05 -1.75
C GLY A 230 4.92 3.34 -2.13
N GLY A 231 3.61 3.44 -1.92
CA GLY A 231 2.80 4.64 -2.18
C GLY A 231 1.89 4.54 -3.40
N ASN A 232 0.95 5.48 -3.51
CA ASN A 232 -0.04 5.53 -4.57
C ASN A 232 -0.24 6.96 -5.08
N GLN A 233 -0.64 7.10 -6.33
CA GLN A 233 -0.82 8.39 -6.97
C GLN A 233 -1.86 9.24 -6.22
N HIS A 234 -1.52 10.50 -5.99
CA HIS A 234 -2.33 11.49 -5.29
C HIS A 234 -2.75 11.08 -3.87
N ALA A 235 -2.15 10.03 -3.31
CA ALA A 235 -2.42 9.54 -1.96
C ALA A 235 -1.28 9.93 -1.02
N GLY A 236 -1.63 10.27 0.21
CA GLY A 236 -0.65 10.81 1.13
C GLY A 236 -1.23 11.25 2.47
N ASN A 237 -0.41 11.98 3.22
CA ASN A 237 -0.79 12.59 4.47
C ASN A 237 -0.12 13.95 4.64
N TYR A 238 -0.69 14.76 5.52
CA TYR A 238 -0.08 16.00 5.96
C TYR A 238 -0.27 16.17 7.45
N SER A 239 0.64 16.91 8.07
CA SER A 239 0.51 17.27 9.48
C SER A 239 1.14 18.61 9.76
N PHE A 240 0.56 19.32 10.70
CA PHE A 240 1.14 20.51 11.30
C PHE A 240 1.01 20.41 12.82
N GLY A 241 1.95 20.98 13.53
CA GLY A 241 1.92 20.99 14.99
C GLY A 241 2.61 22.20 15.57
N LEU A 242 2.48 22.36 16.88
CA LEU A 242 3.17 23.34 17.70
C LEU A 242 3.80 22.60 18.89
N GLY A 243 5.09 22.83 19.10
CA GLY A 243 5.86 22.29 20.21
C GLY A 243 6.40 23.41 21.08
N PHE A 244 6.19 23.33 22.38
CA PHE A 244 6.66 24.30 23.37
C PHE A 244 7.64 23.61 24.31
N ASP A 245 8.89 24.08 24.33
CA ASP A 245 9.92 23.63 25.27
C ASP A 245 10.09 24.70 26.36
N VAL A 246 9.72 24.37 27.60
CA VAL A 246 9.74 25.27 28.76
C VAL A 246 10.87 24.90 29.70
N TYR A 247 11.80 25.84 29.91
CA TYR A 247 13.03 25.71 30.69
C TYR A 247 13.85 24.47 30.33
N GLN A 248 13.73 23.99 29.08
CA GLN A 248 14.32 22.72 28.60
C GLN A 248 13.96 21.49 29.47
N LYS A 249 12.90 21.59 30.28
CA LYS A 249 12.48 20.57 31.24
C LYS A 249 11.11 20.00 30.92
N TYR A 250 10.19 20.84 30.48
CA TYR A 250 8.82 20.47 30.13
C TYR A 250 8.58 20.69 28.66
N ARG A 251 8.11 19.67 27.94
CA ARG A 251 7.80 19.76 26.53
C ARG A 251 6.32 19.44 26.31
N PHE A 252 5.64 20.32 25.58
CA PHE A 252 4.25 20.16 25.15
C PHE A 252 4.20 20.17 23.63
N ASP A 253 3.66 19.13 23.01
CA ASP A 253 3.45 19.07 21.57
C ASP A 253 1.97 18.87 21.26
N VAL A 254 1.43 19.70 20.38
CA VAL A 254 0.10 19.54 19.79
C VAL A 254 0.27 19.33 18.29
N LYS A 255 -0.27 18.25 17.75
CA LYS A 255 -0.12 17.89 16.34
C LYS A 255 -1.45 17.47 15.73
N TYR A 256 -1.81 18.06 14.60
CA TYR A 256 -2.91 17.60 13.76
C TYR A 256 -2.36 16.77 12.60
N VAL A 257 -3.00 15.65 12.31
CA VAL A 257 -2.64 14.75 11.20
C VAL A 257 -3.89 14.44 10.39
N ASP A 258 -3.77 14.48 9.07
CA ASP A 258 -4.86 14.15 8.17
C ASP A 258 -4.35 13.44 6.90
N PHE A 259 -5.25 12.74 6.22
CA PHE A 259 -4.94 11.80 5.14
C PHE A 259 -5.74 12.11 3.89
N PHE A 260 -5.17 11.80 2.74
CA PHE A 260 -5.83 12.02 1.45
C PHE A 260 -5.46 10.94 0.43
N GLY A 261 -6.21 10.93 -0.69
CA GLY A 261 -5.98 10.02 -1.81
C GLY A 261 -7.25 9.46 -2.46
N PRO A 262 -7.18 8.96 -3.70
CA PRO A 262 -8.39 8.54 -4.41
C PRO A 262 -8.93 7.18 -3.96
N PHE A 263 -10.25 7.04 -4.03
CA PHE A 263 -10.95 5.75 -4.00
C PHE A 263 -12.09 5.78 -5.02
N VAL A 264 -12.52 4.60 -5.47
CA VAL A 264 -13.60 4.41 -6.42
C VAL A 264 -14.76 3.76 -5.69
N THR A 265 -15.97 4.23 -5.95
CA THR A 265 -17.21 3.67 -5.41
C THR A 265 -18.10 3.11 -6.52
N ASP A 266 -18.95 2.16 -6.18
CA ASP A 266 -20.05 1.73 -7.05
C ASP A 266 -21.23 2.71 -7.01
N ALA A 267 -22.30 2.38 -7.73
CA ALA A 267 -23.54 3.17 -7.77
C ALA A 267 -24.25 3.29 -6.42
N ASN A 268 -23.97 2.38 -5.47
CA ASN A 268 -24.53 2.38 -4.12
C ASN A 268 -23.63 3.12 -3.11
N GLY A 269 -22.51 3.69 -3.57
CA GLY A 269 -21.54 4.38 -2.72
C GLY A 269 -20.58 3.45 -1.97
N ALA A 270 -20.57 2.14 -2.26
CA ALA A 270 -19.64 1.21 -1.65
C ALA A 270 -18.25 1.30 -2.32
N ILE A 271 -17.18 1.34 -1.52
CA ILE A 271 -15.81 1.42 -2.04
C ILE A 271 -15.44 0.11 -2.73
N THR A 272 -15.09 0.18 -4.02
CA THR A 272 -14.68 -0.97 -4.85
C THR A 272 -13.17 -1.06 -5.03
N SER A 273 -12.45 0.07 -4.89
CA SER A 273 -10.98 0.12 -4.89
C SER A 273 -10.49 1.43 -4.28
N ASN A 274 -9.27 1.43 -3.74
CA ASN A 274 -8.67 2.57 -3.05
C ASN A 274 -7.15 2.60 -3.26
N ALA A 275 -6.61 3.80 -3.44
CA ALA A 275 -5.17 4.06 -3.59
C ALA A 275 -4.42 3.95 -2.24
N GLY A 276 -4.27 2.74 -1.73
CA GLY A 276 -3.60 2.49 -0.45
C GLY A 276 -4.49 2.79 0.76
N VAL A 277 -3.89 2.90 1.96
CA VAL A 277 -4.66 3.05 3.21
C VAL A 277 -5.12 4.48 3.46
N THR A 278 -4.37 5.49 3.01
CA THR A 278 -4.65 6.90 3.30
C THR A 278 -6.00 7.41 2.77
N PRO A 279 -6.52 7.02 1.59
CA PRO A 279 -7.87 7.38 1.14
C PRO A 279 -8.97 6.93 2.10
N LEU A 280 -8.77 5.81 2.79
CA LEU A 280 -9.74 5.23 3.73
C LEU A 280 -9.74 5.93 5.10
N LEU A 281 -8.80 6.85 5.32
CA LEU A 281 -8.63 7.61 6.56
C LEU A 281 -8.91 9.11 6.37
N LYS A 282 -9.43 9.52 5.22
CA LYS A 282 -9.76 10.91 4.88
C LYS A 282 -10.70 11.60 5.87
N ASP A 283 -11.57 10.82 6.50
CA ASP A 283 -12.55 11.27 7.48
C ASP A 283 -12.06 11.04 8.93
N ARG A 284 -10.79 10.65 9.10
CA ARG A 284 -10.20 10.24 10.38
C ARG A 284 -8.97 11.06 10.74
N GLY A 285 -8.91 12.31 10.28
CA GLY A 285 -7.96 13.28 10.79
C GLY A 285 -8.08 13.39 12.31
N PHE A 286 -6.95 13.55 13.01
CA PHE A 286 -6.93 13.54 14.48
C PHE A 286 -5.95 14.56 15.06
N LEU A 287 -6.24 14.97 16.29
CA LEU A 287 -5.37 15.81 17.11
C LEU A 287 -4.70 14.95 18.18
N ALA A 288 -3.37 15.08 18.30
CA ALA A 288 -2.59 14.44 19.34
C ALA A 288 -1.93 15.50 20.23
N LEU A 289 -2.04 15.30 21.54
CA LEU A 289 -1.33 16.08 22.54
C LEU A 289 -0.31 15.18 23.24
N THR A 290 0.93 15.64 23.33
CA THR A 290 2.01 14.95 24.04
C THR A 290 2.60 15.87 25.10
N PHE A 291 2.83 15.34 26.28
CA PHE A 291 3.58 16.01 27.35
C PHE A 291 4.75 15.13 27.76
N LYS A 292 5.94 15.73 27.85
CA LYS A 292 7.17 15.08 28.30
C LYS A 292 7.86 15.95 29.35
N THR A 293 8.44 15.30 30.36
CA THR A 293 9.30 15.94 31.36
C THR A 293 10.58 15.15 31.53
N THR A 294 11.68 15.84 31.84
CA THR A 294 12.96 15.24 32.25
C THR A 294 13.31 15.66 33.69
N PHE A 295 13.94 14.77 34.44
CA PHE A 295 14.28 14.94 35.86
C PHE A 295 15.79 15.04 36.06
#